data_AF-A0AA41SDX0-F1
#
_entry.id   AF-A0AA41SDX0-F1
#
_cell.length_a   1.000
_cell.length_b   1.000
_cell.length_c   1.000
_cell.angle_alpha   90.00
_cell.angle_beta   90.00
_cell.angle_gamma   90.00
#
_symmetry.space_group_name_H-M   'P 1'
#
loop_
_entity.id
_entity.type
_entity.pdbx_description
1 polymer ?
#
loop_
_entity_poly.entity_id
_entity_poly.type
_entity_poly.pdbx_seq_one_letter_code
_entity_poly.pdbx_strand_id
1 'polypeptide(L)'
;ADYILGKNPKSMSYLVGYGSNYPRYVHHRGASIPALSVHRSTVGCTGGYEDWYHRNSADPNVIYGALVGGPDKNDQYTNERDDYEQSEPTISGTAPLVGLFAKLQGNHGRPGIHHKLEAEPPSSYQKPVPVPSYQNASPYQKATPAVRAPYVSPQQTSKVPVVFTHSITDTWKVGTKAFYRHKVVIKNTSKKHITYLKMGIDNLSGSLYGLTKTYQKNIFELPAWLKGLKPGSQYSFVYVQGGPQAKVKILNYR
;
A
#
# COMPACT_ATOMS: atom_id res chain seq x y z
N ALA A 1 20.46 20.84 -3.79
CA ALA A 1 19.59 20.94 -2.60
C ALA A 1 18.46 21.93 -2.86
N ASP A 2 18.78 23.18 -3.23
CA ASP A 2 17.80 24.26 -3.43
C ASP A 2 16.54 23.88 -4.21
N TYR A 3 16.69 23.21 -5.36
CA TYR A 3 15.55 22.77 -6.17
C TYR A 3 14.59 21.85 -5.39
N ILE A 4 15.12 20.84 -4.68
CA ILE A 4 14.33 19.92 -3.81
C ILE A 4 13.69 20.69 -2.65
N LEU A 5 14.36 21.73 -2.16
CA LEU A 5 13.93 22.51 -1.00
C LEU A 5 12.99 23.68 -1.35
N GLY A 6 12.61 23.84 -2.63
CA GLY A 6 11.58 24.80 -3.05
C GLY A 6 12.01 25.85 -4.06
N LYS A 7 13.28 25.88 -4.48
CA LYS A 7 13.76 26.75 -5.57
C LYS A 7 13.46 26.12 -6.94
N ASN A 8 12.17 25.99 -7.23
CA ASN A 8 11.62 25.44 -8.47
C ASN A 8 10.38 26.24 -8.91
N PRO A 9 9.89 26.08 -10.15
CA PRO A 9 8.75 26.85 -10.66
C PRO A 9 7.46 26.75 -9.83
N LYS A 10 7.27 25.64 -9.10
CA LYS A 10 6.11 25.44 -8.21
C LYS A 10 6.30 26.02 -6.81
N SER A 11 7.47 26.57 -6.49
CA SER A 11 7.82 27.04 -5.14
C SER A 11 7.43 26.02 -4.06
N MET A 12 7.70 24.74 -4.32
CA MET A 12 7.27 23.60 -3.52
C MET A 12 8.48 22.78 -3.09
N SER A 13 8.61 22.44 -1.81
CA SER A 13 9.60 21.46 -1.41
C SER A 13 9.14 20.05 -1.75
N TYR A 14 9.99 19.25 -2.39
CA TYR A 14 9.79 17.81 -2.57
C TYR A 14 10.27 16.97 -1.36
N LEU A 15 10.72 17.65 -0.29
CA LEU A 15 11.00 17.04 1.00
C LEU A 15 9.77 17.26 1.90
N VAL A 16 9.09 16.17 2.26
CA VAL A 16 7.82 16.24 3.01
C VAL A 16 8.04 16.93 4.36
N GLY A 17 7.18 17.92 4.65
CA GLY A 17 7.21 18.69 5.89
C GLY A 17 8.26 19.79 5.95
N TYR A 18 9.01 20.05 4.87
CA TYR A 18 9.95 21.18 4.78
C TYR A 18 9.31 22.37 4.06
N GLY A 19 9.46 23.58 4.63
CA GLY A 19 8.88 24.80 4.09
C GLY A 19 7.35 24.87 4.25
N SER A 20 6.74 25.90 3.67
CA SER A 20 5.29 26.15 3.75
C SER A 20 4.46 25.37 2.72
N ASN A 21 5.09 24.93 1.63
CA ASN A 21 4.45 24.21 0.52
C ASN A 21 5.21 22.92 0.22
N TYR A 22 4.59 21.77 0.48
CA TYR A 22 5.19 20.43 0.34
C TYR A 22 4.11 19.38 0.05
N PRO A 23 4.47 18.18 -0.49
CA PRO A 23 3.52 17.11 -0.77
C PRO A 23 2.68 16.70 0.44
N ARG A 24 1.36 16.59 0.25
CA ARG A 24 0.39 16.21 1.29
C ARG A 24 -0.38 14.94 0.98
N TYR A 25 -0.12 14.33 -0.17
CA TYR A 25 -0.77 13.13 -0.68
C TYR A 25 0.32 12.17 -1.15
N VAL A 26 1.06 11.64 -0.19
CA VAL A 26 2.23 10.81 -0.43
C VAL A 26 1.77 9.36 -0.61
N HIS A 27 2.34 8.63 -1.57
CA HIS A 27 2.10 7.19 -1.78
C HIS A 27 2.72 6.36 -0.63
N HIS A 28 2.23 6.53 0.59
CA HIS A 28 2.78 5.87 1.78
C HIS A 28 1.68 5.50 2.77
N ARG A 29 1.52 4.20 3.03
CA ARG A 29 0.43 3.67 3.90
C ARG A 29 0.47 4.25 5.31
N GLY A 30 1.65 4.40 5.88
CA GLY A 30 1.80 5.00 7.22
C GLY A 30 1.47 6.49 7.25
N ALA A 31 1.53 7.19 6.10
CA ALA A 31 1.14 8.58 6.00
C ALA A 31 -0.39 8.70 5.88
N SER A 32 -0.98 7.92 4.97
CA SER A 32 -2.39 8.03 4.59
C SER A 32 -3.40 7.44 5.59
N ILE A 33 -2.99 6.47 6.42
CA ILE A 33 -3.85 5.81 7.40
C ILE A 33 -3.72 6.49 8.77
N PRO A 34 -4.79 6.97 9.40
CA PRO A 34 -4.70 7.68 10.68
C PRO A 34 -4.20 6.75 11.79
N ALA A 35 -3.47 7.34 12.74
CA ALA A 35 -3.04 6.63 13.94
C ALA A 35 -4.23 6.12 14.76
N LEU A 36 -4.05 5.01 15.46
CA LEU A 36 -5.07 4.39 16.32
C LEU A 36 -5.57 5.33 17.43
N SER A 37 -4.72 6.26 17.87
CA SER A 37 -5.08 7.29 18.86
C SER A 37 -6.13 8.28 18.34
N VAL A 38 -6.15 8.53 17.03
CA VAL A 38 -7.08 9.46 16.36
C VAL A 38 -8.30 8.71 15.84
N HIS A 39 -8.08 7.54 15.23
CA HIS A 39 -9.13 6.69 14.71
C HIS A 39 -9.13 5.36 15.47
N ARG A 40 -10.03 5.21 16.44
CA ARG A 40 -10.11 4.05 17.37
C ARG A 40 -10.65 2.76 16.70
N SER A 41 -10.30 2.53 15.45
CA SER A 41 -10.60 1.31 14.72
C SER A 41 -9.35 0.79 14.03
N THR A 42 -9.19 -0.54 13.99
CA THR A 42 -8.05 -1.16 13.33
C THR A 42 -8.28 -1.19 11.82
N VAL A 43 -7.35 -0.63 11.06
CA VAL A 43 -7.38 -0.74 9.59
C VAL A 43 -6.76 -2.07 9.17
N GLY A 44 -7.59 -2.94 8.61
CA GLY A 44 -7.15 -4.24 8.11
C GLY A 44 -6.27 -4.14 6.85
N CYS A 45 -5.61 -5.24 6.47
CA CYS A 45 -4.65 -5.25 5.35
C CYS A 45 -5.19 -4.67 4.04
N THR A 46 -6.48 -4.86 3.74
CA THR A 46 -7.14 -4.29 2.56
C THR A 46 -7.78 -2.94 2.83
N GLY A 47 -8.18 -2.65 4.08
CA GLY A 47 -8.85 -1.38 4.44
C GLY A 47 -7.99 -0.16 4.14
N GLY A 48 -6.65 -0.28 4.26
CA GLY A 48 -5.72 0.76 3.83
C GLY A 48 -5.89 1.17 2.35
N TYR A 49 -6.16 0.19 1.48
CA TYR A 49 -6.38 0.44 0.06
C TYR A 49 -7.81 0.93 -0.21
N GLU A 50 -8.82 0.26 0.33
CA GLU A 50 -10.22 0.59 0.05
C GLU A 50 -10.63 1.96 0.64
N ASP A 51 -10.20 2.24 1.88
CA ASP A 51 -10.72 3.37 2.66
C ASP A 51 -9.78 4.60 2.65
N TRP A 52 -8.48 4.40 2.37
CA TRP A 52 -7.46 5.45 2.55
C TRP A 52 -6.65 5.78 1.30
N TYR A 53 -6.41 4.83 0.39
CA TYR A 53 -5.55 5.07 -0.77
C TYR A 53 -6.14 6.11 -1.73
N HIS A 54 -7.39 5.96 -2.16
CA HIS A 54 -8.07 6.88 -3.09
C HIS A 54 -8.73 8.07 -2.38
N ARG A 55 -8.43 8.32 -1.11
CA ARG A 55 -9.10 9.38 -0.34
C ARG A 55 -8.56 10.75 -0.75
N ASN A 56 -9.46 11.65 -1.16
CA ASN A 56 -9.11 13.02 -1.58
C ASN A 56 -8.69 13.96 -0.42
N SER A 57 -8.60 13.45 0.81
CA SER A 57 -8.03 14.19 1.93
C SER A 57 -6.53 13.99 2.01
N ALA A 58 -5.82 15.05 2.44
CA ALA A 58 -4.41 14.98 2.79
C ALA A 58 -4.11 13.85 3.79
N ASP A 59 -2.87 13.39 3.77
CA ASP A 59 -2.38 12.37 4.68
C ASP A 59 -2.49 12.85 6.14
N PRO A 60 -3.12 12.06 7.04
CA PRO A 60 -3.25 12.42 8.45
C PRO A 60 -1.93 12.41 9.20
N ASN A 61 -0.90 11.71 8.71
CA ASN A 61 0.43 11.70 9.32
C ASN A 61 1.47 12.25 8.33
N VAL A 62 2.15 13.32 8.74
CA VAL A 62 3.26 13.90 7.95
C VAL A 62 4.52 13.07 8.17
N ILE A 63 5.07 12.52 7.09
CA ILE A 63 6.34 11.78 7.12
C ILE A 63 7.53 12.71 6.89
N TYR A 64 7.89 13.49 7.90
CA TYR A 64 8.94 14.51 7.82
C TYR A 64 10.26 13.98 7.25
N GLY A 65 10.84 14.73 6.32
CA GLY A 65 12.13 14.42 5.71
C GLY A 65 12.08 13.36 4.61
N ALA A 66 10.91 12.83 4.27
CA ALA A 66 10.77 11.92 3.14
C ALA A 66 10.95 12.68 1.80
N LEU A 67 11.88 12.22 0.96
CA LEU A 67 12.00 12.70 -0.42
C LEU A 67 11.04 11.91 -1.31
N VAL A 68 10.09 12.60 -1.94
CA VAL A 68 9.21 12.02 -2.97
C VAL A 68 9.93 11.94 -4.33
N GLY A 69 9.39 11.15 -5.27
CA GLY A 69 9.93 11.02 -6.64
C GLY A 69 10.15 12.36 -7.35
N GLY A 70 9.27 13.33 -7.12
CA GLY A 70 9.42 14.70 -7.60
C GLY A 70 8.65 14.98 -8.90
N PRO A 71 8.92 16.11 -9.55
CA PRO A 71 8.16 16.55 -10.72
C PRO A 71 8.56 15.79 -11.99
N ASP A 72 7.71 15.89 -13.00
CA ASP A 72 8.04 15.46 -14.36
C ASP A 72 9.10 16.38 -15.01
N LYS A 73 9.47 16.05 -16.26
CA LYS A 73 10.45 16.81 -17.05
C LYS A 73 10.06 18.28 -17.33
N ASN A 74 8.82 18.67 -17.07
CA ASN A 74 8.28 20.01 -17.29
C ASN A 74 8.00 20.74 -15.95
N ASP A 75 8.65 20.31 -14.87
CA ASP A 75 8.46 20.83 -13.51
C ASP A 75 7.02 20.65 -12.97
N GLN A 76 6.23 19.73 -13.55
CA GLN A 76 4.87 19.45 -13.09
C GLN A 76 4.85 18.38 -12.02
N TYR A 77 4.28 18.74 -10.88
CA TYR A 77 3.98 17.84 -9.77
C TYR A 77 2.48 17.80 -9.48
N THR A 78 1.84 16.63 -9.55
CA THR A 78 0.38 16.45 -9.39
C THR A 78 -0.05 16.51 -7.92
N ASN A 79 0.82 16.05 -7.01
CA ASN A 79 0.50 15.88 -5.59
C ASN A 79 -0.72 14.96 -5.38
N GLU A 80 -0.75 13.85 -6.12
CA GLU A 80 -1.77 12.81 -6.07
C GLU A 80 -1.18 11.52 -5.49
N ARG A 81 -1.91 10.88 -4.57
CA ARG A 81 -1.41 9.69 -3.84
C ARG A 81 -1.22 8.47 -4.75
N ASP A 82 -2.01 8.38 -5.81
CA ASP A 82 -1.99 7.29 -6.78
C ASP A 82 -0.98 7.49 -7.93
N ASP A 83 -0.44 8.71 -8.07
CA ASP A 83 0.75 9.00 -8.88
C ASP A 83 2.01 8.57 -8.12
N TYR A 84 2.25 7.27 -8.07
CA TYR A 84 3.40 6.70 -7.35
C TYR A 84 4.74 7.12 -7.95
N GLU A 85 4.81 7.46 -9.25
CA GLU A 85 6.05 7.92 -9.87
C GLU A 85 6.54 9.23 -9.23
N GLN A 86 5.60 10.15 -8.97
CA GLN A 86 5.93 11.44 -8.38
C GLN A 86 5.88 11.44 -6.85
N SER A 87 4.90 10.75 -6.27
CA SER A 87 4.56 10.87 -4.84
C SER A 87 5.13 9.76 -3.95
N GLU A 88 5.81 8.74 -4.50
CA GLU A 88 6.40 7.67 -3.69
C GLU A 88 7.68 8.13 -2.98
N PRO A 89 7.73 8.05 -1.64
CA PRO A 89 8.94 8.31 -0.88
C PRO A 89 9.82 7.05 -0.85
N THR A 90 11.12 7.21 -1.06
CA THR A 90 12.04 6.07 -1.03
C THR A 90 13.20 6.29 -0.05
N ILE A 91 13.62 5.19 0.59
CA ILE A 91 14.82 5.18 1.44
C ILE A 91 16.05 5.49 0.60
N SER A 92 16.15 4.93 -0.61
CA SER A 92 17.26 5.17 -1.54
C SER A 92 17.36 6.64 -1.99
N GLY A 93 16.23 7.31 -2.22
CA GLY A 93 16.21 8.74 -2.55
C GLY A 93 16.59 9.62 -1.35
N THR A 94 16.12 9.27 -0.15
CA THR A 94 16.35 10.08 1.06
C THR A 94 17.76 9.90 1.64
N ALA A 95 18.32 8.69 1.58
CA ALA A 95 19.62 8.36 2.19
C ALA A 95 20.78 9.31 1.82
N PRO A 96 21.05 9.64 0.53
CA PRO A 96 22.14 10.55 0.18
C PRO A 96 21.91 11.99 0.66
N LEU A 97 20.66 12.41 0.88
CA LEU A 97 20.36 13.75 1.36
C LEU A 97 20.89 14.01 2.77
N VAL A 98 20.98 12.97 3.62
CA VAL A 98 21.53 13.09 4.98
C VAL A 98 22.98 13.59 4.93
N GLY A 99 23.82 12.98 4.10
CA GLY A 99 25.22 13.39 3.94
C GLY A 99 25.35 14.76 3.28
N LEU A 100 24.54 15.04 2.25
CA LEU A 100 24.52 16.35 1.58
C LEU A 100 24.15 17.46 2.56
N PHE A 101 23.07 17.30 3.34
CA PHE A 101 22.62 18.31 4.28
C PHE A 101 23.59 18.49 5.45
N ALA A 102 24.19 17.41 5.96
CA ALA A 102 25.25 17.52 6.97
C ALA A 102 26.44 18.37 6.46
N LYS A 103 26.87 18.14 5.21
CA LYS A 103 27.97 18.93 4.61
C LYS A 103 27.59 20.39 4.40
N LEU A 104 26.39 20.66 3.88
CA LEU A 104 25.91 22.03 3.66
C LEU A 104 25.74 22.78 4.99
N GLN A 105 25.24 22.13 6.04
CA GLN A 105 25.13 22.71 7.37
C GLN A 105 26.52 23.10 7.92
N GLY A 106 27.53 22.26 7.73
CA GLY A 106 28.91 22.56 8.14
C GLY A 106 29.55 23.72 7.39
N ASN A 107 29.15 23.97 6.14
CA ASN A 107 29.67 25.08 5.33
C ASN A 107 28.94 26.42 5.59
N HIS A 108 27.74 26.39 6.17
CA HIS A 108 27.00 27.59 6.61
C HIS A 108 27.21 27.94 8.10
N GLY A 109 28.03 27.17 8.81
CA GLY A 109 28.38 27.41 10.21
C GLY A 109 29.53 28.42 10.34
N ARG A 110 29.25 29.53 11.02
CA ARG A 110 30.28 30.41 11.60
C ARG A 110 31.29 29.58 12.41
N PRO A 111 32.59 29.91 12.40
CA PRO A 111 33.57 29.20 13.20
C PRO A 111 33.24 29.38 14.69
N GLY A 112 32.97 28.27 15.39
CA GLY A 112 33.11 28.23 16.85
C GLY A 112 31.86 28.17 17.74
N ILE A 113 30.74 27.55 17.35
CA ILE A 113 29.74 27.13 18.36
C ILE A 113 29.37 25.65 18.18
N HIS A 114 29.96 24.80 19.01
CA HIS A 114 29.41 23.49 19.34
C HIS A 114 28.09 23.69 20.08
N HIS A 115 26.98 23.88 19.34
CA HIS A 115 25.67 23.64 19.93
C HIS A 115 25.57 22.15 20.20
N LYS A 116 25.40 21.78 21.47
CA LYS A 116 24.90 20.44 21.84
C LYS A 116 23.75 20.11 20.91
N LEU A 117 23.82 18.96 20.27
CA LEU A 117 22.66 18.33 19.62
C LEU A 117 21.71 17.87 20.73
N GLU A 118 21.10 18.80 21.45
CA GLU A 118 19.78 18.56 22.00
C GLU A 118 18.84 18.58 20.80
N ALA A 119 18.21 17.43 20.54
CA ALA A 119 17.12 17.34 19.59
C ALA A 119 15.95 18.14 20.17
N GLU A 120 16.03 19.47 20.06
CA GLU A 120 14.88 20.34 20.21
C GLU A 120 13.85 19.84 19.19
N PRO A 121 12.66 19.38 19.63
CA PRO A 121 11.62 18.98 18.70
C PRO A 121 11.37 20.17 17.78
N PRO A 122 11.26 20.00 16.44
CA PRO A 122 11.06 21.11 15.52
C PRO A 122 9.97 22.03 16.06
N SER A 123 10.30 23.32 16.19
CA SER A 123 9.44 24.42 16.67
C SER A 123 8.11 24.55 15.91
N SER A 124 7.86 23.69 14.92
CA SER A 124 6.66 23.57 14.12
C SER A 124 5.94 22.24 14.28
N TYR A 125 6.12 21.50 15.39
CA TYR A 125 5.07 20.59 15.87
C TYR A 125 3.82 21.42 16.16
N GLN A 126 3.11 21.80 15.12
CA GLN A 126 1.72 22.16 15.24
C GLN A 126 1.06 20.91 15.80
N LYS A 127 0.55 21.01 17.03
CA LYS A 127 -0.39 20.03 17.55
C LYS A 127 -1.40 19.76 16.42
N PRO A 128 -1.70 18.50 16.09
CA PRO A 128 -2.67 18.19 15.05
C PRO A 128 -3.90 19.05 15.31
N VAL A 129 -4.24 19.90 14.34
CA VAL A 129 -5.46 20.69 14.37
C VAL A 129 -6.58 19.71 14.74
N PRO A 130 -7.42 19.99 15.74
CA PRO A 130 -8.57 19.16 16.04
C PRO A 130 -9.36 19.02 14.75
N VAL A 131 -9.29 17.83 14.14
CA VAL A 131 -10.17 17.49 13.02
C VAL A 131 -11.58 17.66 13.57
N PRO A 132 -12.48 18.41 12.88
CA PRO A 132 -13.85 18.55 13.34
C PRO A 132 -14.39 17.16 13.67
N SER A 133 -15.10 17.06 14.80
CA SER A 133 -15.72 15.84 15.29
C SER A 133 -16.21 14.97 14.13
N TYR A 134 -15.79 13.71 14.08
CA TYR A 134 -16.30 12.72 13.14
C TYR A 134 -17.79 12.50 13.41
N GLN A 135 -18.62 13.42 12.91
CA GLN A 135 -20.05 13.25 12.79
C GLN A 135 -20.32 12.78 11.38
N ASN A 136 -20.81 11.55 11.30
CA ASN A 136 -21.49 10.97 10.16
C ASN A 136 -20.79 11.20 8.82
N ALA A 137 -19.80 10.37 8.53
CA ALA A 137 -19.69 9.91 7.15
C ALA A 137 -21.04 9.26 6.82
N SER A 138 -21.89 9.97 6.07
CA SER A 138 -23.09 9.39 5.48
C SER A 138 -22.72 8.03 4.91
N PRO A 139 -23.50 6.97 5.19
CA PRO A 139 -23.25 5.68 4.57
C PRO A 139 -23.31 5.93 3.08
N TYR A 140 -22.18 5.80 2.38
CA TYR A 140 -22.22 5.61 0.95
C TYR A 140 -23.19 4.46 0.75
N GLN A 141 -24.36 4.75 0.19
CA GLN A 141 -25.33 3.73 -0.12
C GLN A 141 -24.66 2.83 -1.14
N LYS A 142 -24.21 1.69 -0.63
CA LYS A 142 -23.77 0.56 -1.41
C LYS A 142 -24.97 0.17 -2.26
N ALA A 143 -24.99 0.57 -3.52
CA ALA A 143 -25.74 -0.17 -4.51
C ALA A 143 -25.15 -1.57 -4.46
N THR A 144 -25.82 -2.47 -3.76
CA THR A 144 -25.43 -3.87 -3.66
C THR A 144 -25.61 -4.43 -5.06
N PRO A 145 -24.56 -4.70 -5.85
CA PRO A 145 -24.75 -5.49 -7.04
C PRO A 145 -25.09 -6.89 -6.51
N ALA A 146 -26.14 -7.50 -7.06
CA ALA A 146 -26.55 -8.85 -6.69
C ALA A 146 -25.30 -9.74 -6.54
N VAL A 147 -25.11 -10.27 -5.33
CA VAL A 147 -24.08 -11.28 -5.06
C VAL A 147 -24.35 -12.42 -6.02
N ARG A 148 -23.64 -12.45 -7.16
CA ARG A 148 -23.63 -13.65 -7.98
C ARG A 148 -23.07 -14.74 -7.09
N ALA A 149 -23.84 -15.82 -6.93
CA ALA A 149 -23.47 -16.96 -6.11
C ALA A 149 -22.00 -17.33 -6.39
N PRO A 150 -21.20 -17.66 -5.36
CA PRO A 150 -19.83 -18.07 -5.54
C PRO A 150 -19.80 -19.20 -6.57
N TYR A 151 -19.09 -18.99 -7.67
CA TYR A 151 -18.91 -20.04 -8.67
C TYR A 151 -18.01 -21.10 -8.04
N VAL A 152 -18.63 -22.15 -7.50
CA VAL A 152 -17.93 -23.34 -7.01
C VAL A 152 -17.40 -24.06 -8.25
N SER A 153 -16.07 -24.16 -8.40
CA SER A 153 -15.51 -25.01 -9.45
C SER A 153 -16.04 -26.45 -9.28
N PRO A 154 -16.48 -27.12 -10.36
CA PRO A 154 -17.10 -28.44 -10.25
C PRO A 154 -16.14 -29.46 -9.63
N GLN A 155 -16.57 -30.03 -8.51
CA GLN A 155 -16.18 -31.33 -7.93
C GLN A 155 -14.69 -31.72 -8.03
N GLN A 156 -13.93 -31.49 -6.95
CA GLN A 156 -12.79 -32.35 -6.62
C GLN A 156 -13.17 -33.24 -5.44
N THR A 157 -13.40 -34.51 -5.77
CA THR A 157 -13.69 -35.62 -4.86
C THR A 157 -12.55 -35.85 -3.87
N SER A 158 -12.88 -36.48 -2.74
CA SER A 158 -12.06 -36.67 -1.54
C SER A 158 -10.57 -36.93 -1.84
N LYS A 159 -9.69 -36.03 -1.39
CA LYS A 159 -8.24 -36.20 -1.06
C LYS A 159 -7.45 -34.89 -1.09
N VAL A 160 -8.00 -33.78 -1.60
CA VAL A 160 -7.30 -32.49 -1.64
C VAL A 160 -7.43 -31.78 -0.28
N PRO A 161 -6.32 -31.42 0.40
CA PRO A 161 -6.34 -30.90 1.77
C PRO A 161 -6.78 -29.42 1.88
N VAL A 162 -7.07 -28.79 0.74
CA VAL A 162 -7.35 -27.36 0.65
C VAL A 162 -8.49 -27.11 -0.32
N VAL A 163 -9.38 -26.19 0.04
CA VAL A 163 -10.45 -25.68 -0.83
C VAL A 163 -10.15 -24.23 -1.19
N PHE A 164 -10.31 -23.90 -2.48
CA PHE A 164 -10.25 -22.52 -2.97
C PHE A 164 -11.65 -21.96 -3.17
N THR A 165 -11.90 -20.78 -2.61
CA THR A 165 -13.16 -20.04 -2.82
C THR A 165 -12.83 -18.74 -3.52
N HIS A 166 -13.37 -18.56 -4.73
CA HIS A 166 -13.16 -17.37 -5.55
C HIS A 166 -14.33 -16.40 -5.38
N SER A 167 -14.01 -15.11 -5.33
CA SER A 167 -15.00 -14.03 -5.30
C SER A 167 -14.44 -12.80 -6.02
N ILE A 168 -15.32 -12.01 -6.62
CA ILE A 168 -14.99 -10.67 -7.10
C ILE A 168 -15.33 -9.69 -5.99
N THR A 169 -14.34 -8.92 -5.57
CA THR A 169 -14.49 -7.92 -4.49
C THR A 169 -14.67 -6.51 -5.02
N ASP A 170 -14.20 -6.25 -6.24
CA ASP A 170 -14.31 -4.94 -6.88
C ASP A 170 -14.28 -5.08 -8.41
N THR A 171 -14.85 -4.10 -9.11
CA THR A 171 -14.93 -4.03 -10.57
C THR A 171 -14.90 -2.58 -11.03
N TRP A 172 -14.00 -2.25 -11.95
CA TRP A 172 -13.92 -0.93 -12.57
C TRP A 172 -13.68 -1.03 -14.08
N LYS A 173 -13.85 0.09 -14.77
CA LYS A 173 -13.55 0.19 -16.20
C LYS A 173 -12.47 1.24 -16.44
N VAL A 174 -11.57 0.93 -17.37
CA VAL A 174 -10.64 1.89 -17.96
C VAL A 174 -10.93 1.92 -19.45
N GLY A 175 -11.56 2.99 -19.92
CA GLY A 175 -12.14 3.06 -21.26
C GLY A 175 -13.22 1.98 -21.46
N THR A 176 -13.07 1.15 -22.50
CA THR A 176 -14.01 0.05 -22.80
C THR A 176 -13.68 -1.27 -22.08
N LYS A 177 -12.52 -1.35 -21.41
CA LYS A 177 -12.04 -2.58 -20.77
C LYS A 177 -12.49 -2.63 -19.31
N ALA A 178 -13.11 -3.73 -18.91
CA ALA A 178 -13.46 -4.02 -17.53
C ALA A 178 -12.33 -4.77 -16.83
N PHE A 179 -12.07 -4.38 -15.58
CA PHE A 179 -11.11 -4.98 -14.67
C PHE A 179 -11.82 -5.44 -13.42
N TYR A 180 -11.33 -6.55 -12.86
CA TYR A 180 -11.92 -7.20 -11.70
C TYR A 180 -10.85 -7.46 -10.66
N ARG A 181 -11.16 -7.15 -9.40
CA ARG A 181 -10.35 -7.55 -8.24
C ARG A 181 -10.88 -8.85 -7.68
N HIS A 182 -10.17 -9.93 -7.96
CA HIS A 182 -10.51 -11.26 -7.49
C HIS A 182 -9.84 -11.53 -6.14
N LYS A 183 -10.63 -12.00 -5.17
CA LYS A 183 -10.14 -12.57 -3.91
C LYS A 183 -10.28 -14.07 -3.95
N VAL A 184 -9.19 -14.76 -3.64
CA VAL A 184 -9.15 -16.22 -3.51
C VAL A 184 -8.87 -16.57 -2.06
N VAL A 185 -9.79 -17.29 -1.44
CA VAL A 185 -9.62 -17.83 -0.09
C VAL A 185 -9.13 -19.27 -0.18
N ILE A 186 -8.03 -19.54 0.49
CA ILE A 186 -7.40 -20.84 0.67
C ILE A 186 -7.81 -21.35 2.05
N LYS A 187 -8.68 -22.37 2.11
CA LYS A 187 -9.09 -22.98 3.38
C LYS A 187 -8.47 -24.36 3.53
N ASN A 188 -7.72 -24.59 4.61
CA ASN A 188 -7.24 -25.92 4.95
C ASN A 188 -8.41 -26.74 5.51
N THR A 189 -8.87 -27.73 4.73
CA THR A 189 -9.95 -28.66 5.11
C THR A 189 -9.42 -29.98 5.64
N SER A 190 -8.10 -30.16 5.68
CA SER A 190 -7.46 -31.35 6.25
C SER A 190 -7.37 -31.29 7.78
N LYS A 191 -7.11 -32.44 8.39
CA LYS A 191 -6.79 -32.55 9.82
C LYS A 191 -5.32 -32.22 10.14
N LYS A 192 -4.48 -31.93 9.13
CA LYS A 192 -3.04 -31.70 9.29
C LYS A 192 -2.69 -30.23 9.13
N HIS A 193 -1.63 -29.80 9.82
CA HIS A 193 -1.06 -28.47 9.62
C HIS A 193 -0.32 -28.44 8.28
N ILE A 194 -0.73 -27.57 7.36
CA ILE A 194 -0.06 -27.40 6.07
C ILE A 194 1.01 -26.35 6.24
N THR A 195 2.25 -26.78 6.36
CA THR A 195 3.42 -25.92 6.53
C THR A 195 3.91 -25.32 5.23
N TYR A 196 3.62 -26.00 4.12
CA TYR A 196 4.04 -25.59 2.78
C TYR A 196 2.92 -25.83 1.78
N LEU A 197 2.69 -24.86 0.90
CA LEU A 197 1.72 -24.97 -0.18
C LEU A 197 2.24 -24.24 -1.42
N LYS A 198 2.47 -25.01 -2.48
CA LYS A 198 2.89 -24.54 -3.80
C LYS A 198 1.72 -24.63 -4.77
N MET A 199 1.43 -23.53 -5.45
CA MET A 199 0.27 -23.38 -6.33
C MET A 199 0.69 -22.90 -7.70
N GLY A 200 0.04 -23.43 -8.73
CA GLY A 200 0.07 -22.90 -10.08
C GLY A 200 -1.13 -22.01 -10.30
N ILE A 201 -0.96 -20.88 -10.98
CA ILE A 201 -2.06 -19.99 -11.34
C ILE A 201 -2.03 -19.78 -12.86
N ASP A 202 -2.92 -20.48 -13.56
CA ASP A 202 -3.06 -20.41 -15.00
C ASP A 202 -3.99 -19.24 -15.37
N ASN A 203 -3.77 -18.65 -16.56
CA ASN A 203 -4.52 -17.48 -17.06
C ASN A 203 -4.48 -16.25 -16.14
N LEU A 204 -3.42 -16.12 -15.34
CA LEU A 204 -3.10 -14.89 -14.63
C LEU A 204 -2.42 -13.92 -15.60
N SER A 205 -3.07 -12.81 -15.90
CA SER A 205 -2.55 -11.79 -16.82
C SER A 205 -2.21 -10.47 -16.14
N GLY A 206 -2.71 -10.23 -14.92
CA GLY A 206 -2.45 -9.02 -14.17
C GLY A 206 -1.76 -9.25 -12.82
N SER A 207 -1.73 -8.20 -12.00
CA SER A 207 -0.96 -8.19 -10.75
C SER A 207 -1.59 -9.09 -9.68
N LEU A 208 -0.75 -9.82 -8.96
CA LEU A 208 -1.14 -10.69 -7.84
C LEU A 208 -0.46 -10.23 -6.54
N TYR A 209 -1.22 -10.27 -5.45
CA TYR A 209 -0.82 -9.80 -4.13
C TYR A 209 -1.13 -10.86 -3.07
N GLY A 210 -0.24 -11.03 -2.09
CA GLY A 210 -0.42 -11.96 -0.97
C GLY A 210 0.17 -13.34 -1.19
N LEU A 211 0.89 -13.60 -2.28
CA LEU A 211 1.70 -14.82 -2.42
C LEU A 211 3.14 -14.47 -2.77
N THR A 212 4.04 -15.40 -2.50
CA THR A 212 5.44 -15.29 -2.93
C THR A 212 5.60 -15.91 -4.30
N LYS A 213 6.13 -15.15 -5.25
CA LYS A 213 6.46 -15.64 -6.59
C LYS A 213 7.72 -16.51 -6.51
N THR A 214 7.71 -17.66 -7.16
CA THR A 214 8.90 -18.52 -7.30
C THR A 214 9.70 -18.16 -8.56
N TYR A 215 10.88 -18.76 -8.73
CA TYR A 215 11.65 -18.65 -9.98
C TYR A 215 10.93 -19.24 -11.20
N GLN A 216 9.95 -20.13 -10.97
CA GLN A 216 9.16 -20.74 -12.03
C GLN A 216 7.96 -19.85 -12.40
N LYS A 217 7.72 -19.67 -13.71
CA LYS A 217 6.61 -18.87 -14.23
C LYS A 217 5.27 -19.40 -13.72
N ASN A 218 4.37 -18.50 -13.29
CA ASN A 218 3.01 -18.81 -12.82
C ASN A 218 2.94 -19.73 -11.59
N ILE A 219 4.03 -19.85 -10.84
CA ILE A 219 4.11 -20.69 -9.65
C ILE A 219 4.35 -19.80 -8.43
N PHE A 220 3.52 -20.01 -7.42
CA PHE A 220 3.42 -19.19 -6.22
C PHE A 220 3.38 -20.05 -4.96
N GLU A 221 3.85 -19.49 -3.86
CA GLU A 221 3.87 -20.12 -2.54
C GLU A 221 3.26 -19.19 -1.48
N LEU A 222 2.89 -19.76 -0.34
CA LEU A 222 2.50 -18.96 0.82
C LEU A 222 3.69 -18.08 1.27
N PRO A 223 3.45 -16.84 1.73
CA PRO A 223 4.53 -15.99 2.24
C PRO A 223 5.30 -16.63 3.40
N ALA A 224 6.62 -16.44 3.44
CA ALA A 224 7.47 -17.06 4.47
C ALA A 224 7.09 -16.70 5.92
N TRP A 225 6.48 -15.52 6.13
CA TRP A 225 5.97 -15.09 7.43
C TRP A 225 4.71 -15.84 7.86
N LEU A 226 3.97 -16.41 6.91
CA LEU A 226 2.82 -17.26 7.20
C LEU A 226 3.34 -18.66 7.53
N LYS A 227 3.43 -18.98 8.82
CA LYS A 227 3.95 -20.26 9.36
C LYS A 227 3.05 -21.48 9.07
N GLY A 228 2.44 -21.54 7.89
CA GLY A 228 1.49 -22.57 7.47
C GLY A 228 0.02 -22.25 7.75
N LEU A 229 -0.86 -23.16 7.32
CA LEU A 229 -2.30 -23.13 7.51
C LEU A 229 -2.71 -24.27 8.46
N LYS A 230 -3.10 -23.94 9.69
CA LYS A 230 -3.66 -24.90 10.65
C LYS A 230 -4.97 -25.54 10.12
N PRO A 231 -5.36 -26.73 10.59
CA PRO A 231 -6.66 -27.32 10.28
C PRO A 231 -7.79 -26.32 10.47
N GLY A 232 -8.65 -26.16 9.46
CA GLY A 232 -9.79 -25.23 9.48
C GLY A 232 -9.46 -23.75 9.25
N SER A 233 -8.18 -23.36 9.34
CA SER A 233 -7.76 -21.98 9.09
C SER A 233 -7.80 -21.61 7.61
N GLN A 234 -7.81 -20.31 7.34
CA GLN A 234 -7.88 -19.78 6.00
C GLN A 234 -6.87 -18.65 5.78
N TYR A 235 -6.42 -18.51 4.55
CA TYR A 235 -5.62 -17.40 4.07
C TYR A 235 -6.22 -16.89 2.77
N SER A 236 -6.03 -15.61 2.43
CA SER A 236 -6.52 -15.10 1.16
C SER A 236 -5.47 -14.29 0.43
N PHE A 237 -5.42 -14.47 -0.87
CA PHE A 237 -4.65 -13.63 -1.78
C PHE A 237 -5.60 -12.96 -2.77
N VAL A 238 -5.09 -11.95 -3.47
CA VAL A 238 -5.87 -11.14 -4.41
C VAL A 238 -5.12 -11.05 -5.72
N TYR A 239 -5.84 -11.02 -6.83
CA TYR A 239 -5.27 -10.59 -8.11
C TYR A 239 -6.23 -9.68 -8.85
N VAL A 240 -5.66 -8.83 -9.70
CA VAL A 240 -6.40 -7.86 -10.52
C VAL A 240 -6.13 -8.18 -11.97
N GLN A 241 -7.18 -8.42 -12.75
CA GLN A 241 -7.05 -8.56 -14.20
C GLN A 241 -8.34 -8.22 -14.94
N GLY A 242 -8.20 -7.94 -16.23
CA GLY A 242 -9.32 -7.94 -17.15
C GLY A 242 -9.61 -9.34 -17.68
N GLY A 243 -10.84 -9.58 -18.13
CA GLY A 243 -11.23 -10.83 -18.78
C GLY A 243 -11.57 -11.98 -17.79
N PRO A 244 -11.35 -13.25 -18.18
CA PRO A 244 -11.82 -14.41 -17.41
C PRO A 244 -11.05 -14.60 -16.10
N GLN A 245 -11.67 -15.31 -15.14
CA GLN A 245 -11.04 -15.66 -13.86
C GLN A 245 -9.82 -16.56 -14.05
N ALA A 246 -8.72 -16.29 -13.33
CA ALA A 246 -7.54 -17.16 -13.29
C ALA A 246 -7.86 -18.50 -12.60
N LYS A 247 -7.18 -19.57 -13.02
CA LYS A 247 -7.38 -20.93 -12.49
C LYS A 247 -6.26 -21.30 -11.53
N VAL A 248 -6.62 -21.63 -10.30
CA VAL A 248 -5.67 -22.00 -9.24
C VAL A 248 -5.62 -23.51 -9.11
N LYS A 249 -4.41 -24.09 -9.04
CA LYS A 249 -4.18 -25.52 -8.84
C LYS A 249 -3.11 -25.76 -7.79
N ILE A 250 -3.27 -26.82 -7.00
CA ILE A 250 -2.22 -27.26 -6.06
C ILE A 250 -1.18 -28.04 -6.86
N LEU A 251 0.09 -27.68 -6.69
CA LEU A 251 1.23 -28.38 -7.28
C LEU A 251 1.92 -29.25 -6.25
N ASN A 252 2.06 -28.76 -5.02
CA ASN A 252 2.70 -29.50 -3.93
C ASN A 252 2.26 -28.96 -2.56
N TYR A 253 2.27 -29.80 -1.53
CA TYR A 253 2.01 -29.40 -0.15
C TYR A 253 2.73 -30.30 0.86
N ARG A 254 2.98 -29.79 2.07
CA ARG A 254 3.49 -30.56 3.22
C ARG A 254 2.73 -30.22 4.49
#